data_AF-A0A8T6PFJ0-F1
#
_entry.id   AF-A0A8T6PFJ0-F1
#
_cell.length_a   1.000
_cell.length_b   1.000
_cell.length_c   1.000
_cell.angle_alpha   90.00
_cell.angle_beta   90.00
_cell.angle_gamma   90.00
#
_symmetry.space_group_name_H-M   'P 1'
#
loop_
_entity.id
_entity.type
_entity.pdbx_description
1 polymer ?
#
loop_
_entity_poly.entity_id
_entity_poly.type
_entity_poly.pdbx_seq_one_letter_code
_entity_poly.pdbx_strand_id
1 'polypeptide(L)'
;PAGGVGGVSGGGPVNCATPPAGGFATIFNGDASLPTQISCPLEGAVPVTVAYQPFERGLMIWVAQVGSSGQPGIYVFFNNNTYQRFNDTWREGVDPERAGLGAPPGLQEPIRGFGKIWRETGGIRDRLGWATAGEIGDTGGTIQVFERGEMIYVPQTGQTYVAVAGTPGTWTSVAVAFR
;
A
#
# COMPACT_ATOMS: atom_id res chain seq x y z
N PRO A 1 -4.24 -34.64 -39.76
CA PRO A 1 -5.21 -33.54 -40.01
C PRO A 1 -5.92 -33.16 -38.70
N ALA A 2 -5.67 -31.90 -38.26
CA ALA A 2 -6.39 -31.03 -37.31
C ALA A 2 -7.25 -31.68 -36.20
N GLY A 3 -7.04 -31.44 -34.89
CA GLY A 3 -6.55 -30.24 -34.22
C GLY A 3 -7.74 -29.34 -33.84
N GLY A 4 -8.03 -29.21 -32.54
CA GLY A 4 -9.08 -28.31 -32.05
C GLY A 4 -9.47 -28.54 -30.59
N VAL A 5 -8.57 -28.25 -29.65
CA VAL A 5 -8.92 -28.04 -28.24
C VAL A 5 -9.64 -26.70 -28.12
N GLY A 6 -10.82 -26.70 -27.50
CA GLY A 6 -11.63 -25.50 -27.27
C GLY A 6 -10.87 -24.50 -26.40
N GLY A 7 -10.64 -23.30 -26.96
CA GLY A 7 -10.05 -22.18 -26.25
C GLY A 7 -10.94 -21.73 -25.09
N VAL A 8 -10.32 -21.54 -23.93
CA VAL A 8 -10.94 -20.92 -22.76
C VAL A 8 -11.25 -19.45 -23.10
N SER A 9 -12.50 -19.05 -22.89
CA SER A 9 -13.01 -17.70 -23.15
C SER A 9 -12.23 -16.64 -22.37
N GLY A 10 -11.62 -15.70 -23.11
CA GLY A 10 -10.98 -14.51 -22.54
C GLY A 10 -12.00 -13.59 -21.87
N GLY A 11 -11.61 -13.06 -20.70
CA GLY A 11 -12.45 -12.25 -19.82
C GLY A 11 -13.09 -11.05 -20.52
N GLY A 12 -14.41 -10.92 -20.36
CA GLY A 12 -15.13 -9.71 -20.71
C GLY A 12 -14.76 -8.54 -19.79
N PRO A 13 -15.19 -7.31 -20.13
CA PRO A 13 -14.97 -6.14 -19.29
C PRO A 13 -15.53 -6.37 -17.88
N VAL A 14 -14.70 -6.13 -16.87
CA VAL A 14 -15.12 -6.22 -15.47
C VAL A 14 -16.06 -5.04 -15.18
N ASN A 15 -17.37 -5.29 -15.16
CA ASN A 15 -18.39 -4.28 -14.86
C ASN A 15 -18.60 -4.21 -13.34
N CYS A 16 -17.89 -3.29 -12.68
CA CYS A 16 -18.02 -3.09 -11.25
C CYS A 16 -19.27 -2.28 -10.89
N ALA A 17 -19.96 -2.66 -9.82
CA ALA A 17 -21.10 -1.91 -9.30
C ALA A 17 -20.71 -0.49 -8.85
N THR A 18 -19.50 -0.36 -8.30
CA THR A 18 -18.84 0.91 -8.01
C THR A 18 -17.60 1.02 -8.90
N PRO A 19 -17.47 2.05 -9.75
CA PRO A 19 -16.28 2.21 -10.57
C PRO A 19 -15.09 2.70 -9.73
N PRO A 20 -13.84 2.41 -10.15
CA PRO A 20 -12.68 3.10 -9.60
C PRO A 20 -12.82 4.62 -9.82
N ALA A 21 -12.35 5.43 -8.87
CA ALA A 21 -12.52 6.88 -8.91
C ALA A 21 -11.24 7.63 -9.35
N GLY A 22 -11.40 8.76 -10.03
CA GLY A 22 -10.31 9.67 -10.39
C GLY A 22 -9.13 8.96 -11.07
N GLY A 23 -7.90 9.30 -10.65
CA GLY A 23 -6.66 8.67 -11.13
C GLY A 23 -6.59 7.16 -10.92
N PHE A 24 -7.35 6.58 -9.98
CA PHE A 24 -7.43 5.12 -9.85
C PHE A 24 -8.13 4.48 -11.04
N ALA A 25 -9.11 5.16 -11.65
CA ALA A 25 -9.72 4.71 -12.89
C ALA A 25 -8.73 4.72 -14.05
N THR A 26 -7.83 5.71 -14.11
CA THR A 26 -6.77 5.76 -15.13
C THR A 26 -5.84 4.56 -15.01
N ILE A 27 -5.45 4.18 -13.79
CA ILE A 27 -4.58 3.02 -13.55
C ILE A 27 -5.34 1.71 -13.85
N PHE A 28 -6.55 1.56 -13.30
CA PHE A 28 -7.36 0.36 -13.45
C PHE A 28 -7.73 0.05 -14.90
N ASN A 29 -8.10 1.07 -15.68
CA ASN A 29 -8.45 0.90 -17.09
C ASN A 29 -7.22 0.91 -18.01
N GLY A 30 -6.10 1.47 -17.55
CA GLY A 30 -4.85 1.55 -18.31
C GLY A 30 -4.02 0.26 -18.32
N ASP A 31 -4.23 -0.63 -17.33
CA ASP A 31 -3.60 -1.95 -17.25
C ASP A 31 -4.64 -3.06 -17.42
N ALA A 32 -4.64 -3.71 -18.59
CA ALA A 32 -5.60 -4.77 -18.92
C ALA A 32 -5.52 -5.99 -17.98
N SER A 33 -4.41 -6.19 -17.27
CA SER A 33 -4.25 -7.29 -16.33
C SER A 33 -4.82 -6.96 -14.94
N LEU A 34 -4.84 -5.69 -14.56
CA LEU A 34 -5.15 -5.24 -13.21
C LEU A 34 -6.58 -5.59 -12.77
N PRO A 35 -7.63 -5.46 -13.60
CA PRO A 35 -8.99 -5.87 -13.22
C PRO A 35 -9.09 -7.35 -12.80
N THR A 36 -8.28 -8.23 -13.40
CA THR A 36 -8.27 -9.66 -13.02
C THR A 36 -7.45 -9.97 -11.77
N GLN A 37 -6.54 -9.06 -11.40
CA GLN A 37 -5.68 -9.20 -10.22
C GLN A 37 -6.34 -8.63 -8.97
N ILE A 38 -6.77 -7.36 -9.03
CA ILE A 38 -7.30 -6.62 -7.87
C ILE A 38 -8.83 -6.71 -7.75
N SER A 39 -9.51 -7.13 -8.83
CA SER A 39 -10.97 -7.27 -8.93
C SER A 39 -11.71 -5.95 -8.71
N CYS A 40 -13.01 -5.96 -8.37
CA CYS A 40 -13.80 -4.74 -8.33
C CYS A 40 -13.58 -3.90 -7.06
N PRO A 41 -13.73 -2.56 -7.13
CA PRO A 41 -13.86 -1.73 -5.94
C PRO A 41 -15.04 -2.19 -5.08
N LEU A 42 -14.82 -2.25 -3.76
CA LEU A 42 -15.87 -2.52 -2.78
C LEU A 42 -16.67 -1.25 -2.44
N GLU A 43 -16.02 -0.10 -2.53
CA GLU A 43 -16.57 1.21 -2.18
C GLU A 43 -15.92 2.33 -2.98
N GLY A 44 -16.43 3.55 -2.82
CA GLY A 44 -15.84 4.74 -3.40
C GLY A 44 -14.48 5.07 -2.79
N ALA A 45 -13.68 5.86 -3.50
CA ALA A 45 -12.43 6.37 -2.94
C ALA A 45 -12.70 7.34 -1.78
N VAL A 46 -11.86 7.27 -0.75
CA VAL A 46 -11.97 8.04 0.49
C VAL A 46 -10.72 8.91 0.66
N PRO A 47 -10.86 10.24 0.84
CA PRO A 47 -9.75 11.09 1.24
C PRO A 47 -9.23 10.70 2.62
N VAL A 48 -7.92 10.56 2.77
CA VAL A 48 -7.29 10.10 4.02
C VAL A 48 -6.01 10.86 4.30
N THR A 49 -5.74 11.09 5.58
CA THR A 49 -4.38 11.45 6.00
C THR A 49 -3.46 10.25 5.80
N VAL A 50 -2.29 10.50 5.25
CA VAL A 50 -1.26 9.49 4.99
C VAL A 50 0.07 9.93 5.56
N ALA A 51 0.90 8.98 5.94
CA ALA A 51 2.30 9.24 6.25
C ALA A 51 3.19 8.30 5.47
N TYR A 52 4.36 8.80 5.08
CA TYR A 52 5.33 8.10 4.25
C TYR A 52 6.69 8.11 4.93
N GLN A 53 7.37 6.96 4.93
CA GLN A 53 8.75 6.87 5.37
C GLN A 53 9.56 5.92 4.47
N PRO A 54 10.68 6.36 3.88
CA PRO A 54 11.58 5.52 3.10
C PRO A 54 12.56 4.74 3.99
N PHE A 55 12.91 3.53 3.53
CA PHE A 55 13.85 2.62 4.16
C PHE A 55 14.90 2.14 3.14
N GLU A 56 15.97 1.52 3.62
CA GLU A 56 17.06 1.02 2.75
C GLU A 56 16.57 0.07 1.65
N ARG A 57 15.56 -0.76 1.95
CA ARG A 57 15.06 -1.83 1.07
C ARG A 57 13.54 -1.81 0.89
N GLY A 58 12.94 -0.64 1.05
CA GLY A 58 11.51 -0.47 0.87
C GLY A 58 11.00 0.86 1.44
N LEU A 59 9.72 0.89 1.76
CA LEU A 59 9.06 2.03 2.39
C LEU A 59 7.88 1.55 3.24
N MET A 60 7.48 2.40 4.18
CA MET A 60 6.21 2.25 4.88
C MET A 60 5.28 3.40 4.53
N ILE A 61 3.99 3.07 4.39
CA ILE A 61 2.90 4.04 4.26
C ILE A 61 1.88 3.75 5.35
N TRP A 62 1.56 4.78 6.13
CA TRP A 62 0.44 4.77 7.05
C TRP A 62 -0.74 5.46 6.39
N VAL A 63 -1.94 4.92 6.59
CA VAL A 63 -3.20 5.54 6.20
C VAL A 63 -4.09 5.64 7.44
N ALA A 64 -4.71 6.81 7.65
CA ALA A 64 -5.57 7.06 8.81
C ALA A 64 -6.80 6.14 8.86
N GLN A 65 -7.25 5.67 7.71
CA GLN A 65 -8.42 4.82 7.58
C GLN A 65 -8.27 3.94 6.33
N VAL A 66 -8.57 2.64 6.44
CA VAL A 66 -8.64 1.75 5.27
C VAL A 66 -10.10 1.53 4.89
N GLY A 67 -10.54 2.17 3.81
CA GLY A 67 -11.95 2.19 3.43
C GLY A 67 -12.77 3.18 4.24
N SER A 68 -14.10 3.21 4.10
CA SER A 68 -14.96 4.24 4.71
C SER A 68 -15.16 4.08 6.23
N SER A 69 -14.90 2.91 6.79
CA SER A 69 -15.09 2.62 8.23
C SER A 69 -13.94 1.80 8.84
N GLY A 70 -12.78 1.76 8.18
CA GLY A 70 -11.64 0.98 8.65
C GLY A 70 -10.91 1.59 9.84
N GLN A 71 -9.96 0.83 10.37
CA GLN A 71 -8.96 1.34 11.31
C GLN A 71 -7.72 1.84 10.54
N PRO A 72 -6.82 2.61 11.17
CA PRO A 72 -5.56 2.99 10.56
C PRO A 72 -4.73 1.76 10.18
N GLY A 73 -4.05 1.84 9.04
CA GLY A 73 -3.27 0.75 8.48
C GLY A 73 -1.85 1.18 8.11
N ILE A 74 -0.89 0.27 8.31
CA ILE A 74 0.51 0.43 7.88
C ILE A 74 0.79 -0.60 6.79
N TYR A 75 1.14 -0.10 5.61
CA TYR A 75 1.60 -0.89 4.47
C TYR A 75 3.13 -0.89 4.47
N VAL A 76 3.72 -2.08 4.48
CA VAL A 76 5.15 -2.31 4.35
C VAL A 76 5.42 -2.80 2.93
N PHE A 77 6.01 -1.94 2.11
CA PHE A 77 6.33 -2.21 0.71
C PHE A 77 7.83 -2.52 0.58
N PHE A 78 8.16 -3.71 0.10
CA PHE A 78 9.55 -4.16 -0.07
C PHE A 78 10.02 -3.98 -1.51
N ASN A 79 11.32 -3.74 -1.72
CA ASN A 79 11.91 -3.57 -3.06
C ASN A 79 11.82 -4.82 -3.96
N ASN A 80 11.43 -5.98 -3.43
CA ASN A 80 11.16 -7.19 -4.21
C ASN A 80 9.70 -7.28 -4.70
N ASN A 81 8.98 -6.17 -4.76
CA ASN A 81 7.57 -6.06 -5.19
C ASN A 81 6.57 -6.86 -4.35
N THR A 82 6.95 -7.28 -3.13
CA THR A 82 6.00 -7.85 -2.16
C THR A 82 5.62 -6.81 -1.12
N TYR A 83 4.43 -6.95 -0.52
CA TYR A 83 4.02 -6.11 0.59
C TYR A 83 3.36 -6.91 1.70
N GLN A 84 3.29 -6.29 2.87
CA GLN A 84 2.48 -6.73 3.99
C GLN A 84 1.73 -5.55 4.56
N ARG A 85 0.50 -5.77 5.04
CA ARG A 85 -0.32 -4.76 5.69
C ARG A 85 -0.57 -5.15 7.14
N PHE A 86 -0.46 -4.18 8.04
CA PHE A 86 -0.72 -4.32 9.47
C PHE A 86 -1.70 -3.25 9.94
N ASN A 87 -2.45 -3.55 10.99
CA ASN A 87 -3.18 -2.51 11.71
C ASN A 87 -2.18 -1.69 12.53
N ASP A 88 -2.36 -0.38 12.57
CA ASP A 88 -1.60 0.44 13.52
C ASP A 88 -2.14 0.22 14.93
N THR A 89 -1.30 -0.32 15.80
CA THR A 89 -1.64 -0.60 17.20
C THR A 89 -0.81 0.22 18.17
N TRP A 90 -0.05 1.20 17.68
CA TRP A 90 0.72 2.10 18.51
C TRP A 90 -0.22 3.08 19.24
N ARG A 91 -0.01 3.25 20.55
CA ARG A 91 -0.82 4.10 21.42
C ARG A 91 0.04 5.15 22.09
N GLU A 92 -0.30 6.41 21.85
CA GLU A 92 0.37 7.54 22.49
C GLU A 92 0.29 7.46 24.02
N GLY A 93 1.41 7.73 24.69
CA GLY A 93 1.53 7.66 26.15
C GLY A 93 1.59 6.25 26.74
N VAL A 94 1.40 5.20 25.93
CA VAL A 94 1.49 3.79 26.37
C VAL A 94 2.69 3.10 25.72
N ASP A 95 2.77 3.17 24.40
CA ASP A 95 3.86 2.56 23.64
C ASP A 95 5.05 3.54 23.52
N PRO A 96 6.30 3.04 23.58
CA PRO A 96 7.46 3.88 23.39
C PRO A 96 7.48 4.47 21.96
N GLU A 97 7.80 5.75 21.84
CA GLU A 97 7.96 6.40 20.53
C GLU A 97 9.12 5.76 19.75
N ARG A 98 10.22 5.45 20.44
CA ARG A 98 11.40 4.78 19.90
C ARG A 98 12.04 3.89 20.96
N ALA A 99 12.85 2.92 20.55
CA ALA A 99 13.65 2.09 21.44
C ALA A 99 15.06 2.66 21.69
N GLY A 100 15.48 3.70 20.97
CA GLY A 100 16.79 4.32 21.12
C GLY A 100 17.91 3.48 20.51
N LEU A 101 17.60 2.76 19.42
CA LEU A 101 18.56 1.89 18.76
C LEU A 101 19.59 2.73 17.99
N GLY A 102 20.87 2.42 18.15
CA GLY A 102 21.96 3.12 17.47
C GLY A 102 21.95 2.88 15.96
N ALA A 103 21.25 3.73 15.22
CA ALA A 103 21.24 3.70 13.76
C ALA A 103 22.64 4.04 13.20
N PRO A 104 23.07 3.39 12.10
CA PRO A 104 24.29 3.79 11.40
C PRO A 104 24.24 5.24 10.92
N PRO A 105 25.40 5.86 10.63
CA PRO A 105 25.44 7.24 10.11
C PRO A 105 24.56 7.44 8.88
N GLY A 106 23.75 8.49 8.88
CA GLY A 106 22.83 8.81 7.78
C GLY A 106 21.53 8.00 7.77
N LEU A 107 21.33 7.10 8.74
CA LEU A 107 20.11 6.32 8.92
C LEU A 107 19.46 6.67 10.26
N GLN A 108 18.20 6.27 10.41
CA GLN A 108 17.43 6.56 11.61
C GLN A 108 16.53 5.38 12.02
N GLU A 109 16.29 5.30 13.33
CA GLU A 109 15.25 4.43 13.86
C GLU A 109 13.86 5.01 13.51
N PRO A 110 12.98 4.25 12.84
CA PRO A 110 11.59 4.67 12.67
C PRO A 110 10.89 4.80 14.04
N ILE A 111 9.94 5.71 14.13
CA ILE A 111 9.23 6.03 15.37
C ILE A 111 7.75 5.61 15.31
N ARG A 112 7.08 5.60 16.46
CA ARG A 112 5.64 5.36 16.62
C ARG A 112 5.16 4.09 15.91
N GLY A 113 4.06 4.15 15.14
CA GLY A 113 3.48 3.00 14.44
C GLY A 113 4.47 2.29 13.52
N PHE A 114 5.23 3.03 12.71
CA PHE A 114 6.29 2.46 11.87
C PHE A 114 7.38 1.81 12.71
N GLY A 115 7.81 2.48 13.78
CA GLY A 115 8.79 1.95 14.73
C GLY A 115 8.34 0.66 15.40
N LYS A 116 7.08 0.58 15.82
CA LYS A 116 6.48 -0.59 16.45
C LYS A 116 6.48 -1.78 15.49
N ILE A 117 5.94 -1.61 14.28
CA ILE A 117 5.95 -2.66 13.25
C ILE A 117 7.37 -3.08 12.88
N TRP A 118 8.28 -2.12 12.73
CA TRP A 118 9.67 -2.39 12.38
C TRP A 118 10.40 -3.19 13.46
N ARG A 119 10.20 -2.89 14.76
CA ARG A 119 10.87 -3.60 15.86
C ARG A 119 10.23 -4.93 16.25
N GLU A 120 8.90 -4.97 16.28
CA GLU A 120 8.16 -6.04 16.96
C GLU A 120 7.61 -7.11 15.99
N THR A 121 7.49 -6.78 14.70
CA THR A 121 7.03 -7.75 13.70
C THR A 121 8.22 -8.52 13.12
N GLY A 122 8.24 -9.83 13.36
CA GLY A 122 9.32 -10.72 12.92
C GLY A 122 9.67 -10.57 11.44
N GLY A 123 10.95 -10.36 11.15
CA GLY A 123 11.51 -10.27 9.79
C GLY A 123 11.29 -8.94 9.07
N ILE A 124 10.49 -7.99 9.59
CA ILE A 124 10.28 -6.70 8.93
C ILE A 124 11.57 -5.88 8.92
N ARG A 125 12.23 -5.73 10.08
CA ARG A 125 13.50 -5.00 10.19
C ARG A 125 14.59 -5.55 9.27
N ASP A 126 14.78 -6.87 9.25
CA ASP A 126 15.84 -7.48 8.45
C ASP A 126 15.60 -7.27 6.96
N ARG A 127 14.34 -7.34 6.53
CA ARG A 127 13.96 -7.14 5.13
C ARG A 127 14.00 -5.68 4.69
N LEU A 128 13.50 -4.74 5.51
CA LEU A 128 13.47 -3.31 5.16
C LEU A 128 14.81 -2.59 5.39
N GLY A 129 15.55 -2.96 6.43
CA GLY A 129 16.68 -2.16 6.91
C GLY A 129 16.24 -0.93 7.68
N TRP A 130 17.14 0.02 7.89
CA TRP A 130 16.83 1.25 8.63
C TRP A 130 16.06 2.27 7.77
N ALA A 131 15.41 3.23 8.43
CA ALA A 131 14.81 4.35 7.72
C ALA A 131 15.92 5.28 7.19
N THR A 132 15.76 5.74 5.95
CA THR A 132 16.73 6.62 5.27
C THR A 132 16.36 8.09 5.40
N ALA A 133 15.12 8.39 5.80
CA ALA A 133 14.65 9.73 6.10
C ALA A 133 13.49 9.71 7.11
N GLY A 134 13.18 10.90 7.65
CA GLY A 134 12.03 11.17 8.50
C GLY A 134 10.70 10.74 7.89
N GLU A 135 9.74 10.40 8.75
CA GLU A 135 8.34 10.29 8.34
C GLU A 135 7.81 11.65 7.92
N ILE A 136 7.03 11.69 6.84
CA ILE A 136 6.38 12.89 6.32
C ILE A 136 4.88 12.61 6.23
N GLY A 137 4.05 13.36 6.95
CA GLY A 137 2.60 13.28 6.91
C GLY A 137 1.98 14.26 5.91
N ASP A 138 0.83 13.89 5.31
CA ASP A 138 0.05 14.74 4.39
C ASP A 138 -1.44 14.39 4.48
N THR A 139 -2.33 15.38 4.34
CA THR A 139 -3.79 15.21 4.39
C THR A 139 -4.44 15.01 3.02
N GLY A 140 -3.69 15.16 1.93
CA GLY A 140 -4.15 15.04 0.55
C GLY A 140 -4.11 13.61 -0.01
N GLY A 141 -3.91 12.60 0.84
CA GLY A 141 -3.94 11.19 0.44
C GLY A 141 -5.35 10.74 0.05
N THR A 142 -5.42 9.65 -0.70
CA THR A 142 -6.69 9.03 -1.05
C THR A 142 -6.51 7.53 -1.13
N ILE A 143 -7.49 6.76 -0.67
CA ILE A 143 -7.49 5.30 -0.75
C ILE A 143 -8.78 4.80 -1.37
N GLN A 144 -8.72 3.75 -2.17
CA GLN A 144 -9.90 2.99 -2.58
C GLN A 144 -9.65 1.51 -2.35
N VAL A 145 -10.63 0.85 -1.72
CA VAL A 145 -10.58 -0.57 -1.39
C VAL A 145 -11.25 -1.37 -2.49
N PHE A 146 -10.59 -2.45 -2.89
CA PHE A 146 -11.02 -3.42 -3.89
C PHE A 146 -11.17 -4.79 -3.24
N GLU A 147 -11.89 -5.69 -3.90
CA GLU A 147 -12.12 -7.06 -3.41
C GLU A 147 -10.81 -7.82 -3.14
N ARG A 148 -9.75 -7.53 -3.90
CA ARG A 148 -8.45 -8.18 -3.77
C ARG A 148 -7.30 -7.18 -3.65
N GLY A 149 -7.51 -6.05 -2.98
CA GLY A 149 -6.43 -5.11 -2.71
C GLY A 149 -6.88 -3.68 -2.47
N GLU A 150 -5.93 -2.76 -2.55
CA GLU A 150 -6.15 -1.34 -2.35
C GLU A 150 -5.31 -0.50 -3.32
N MET A 151 -5.82 0.67 -3.70
CA MET A 151 -5.01 1.72 -4.32
C MET A 151 -4.89 2.90 -3.37
N ILE A 152 -3.67 3.42 -3.19
CA ILE A 152 -3.36 4.50 -2.26
C ILE A 152 -2.58 5.59 -3.00
N TYR A 153 -3.17 6.77 -3.16
CA TYR A 153 -2.46 7.95 -3.61
C TYR A 153 -1.72 8.60 -2.43
N VAL A 154 -0.42 8.86 -2.62
CA VAL A 154 0.47 9.43 -1.62
C VAL A 154 1.08 10.73 -2.16
N PRO A 155 0.62 11.90 -1.72
CA PRO A 155 1.10 13.20 -2.19
C PRO A 155 2.60 13.40 -2.02
N GLN A 156 3.17 12.86 -0.93
CA GLN A 156 4.59 12.98 -0.60
C GLN A 156 5.50 12.42 -1.70
N THR A 157 5.03 11.43 -2.47
CA THR A 157 5.79 10.83 -3.58
C THR A 157 5.20 11.14 -4.95
N GLY A 158 3.98 11.69 -5.00
CA GLY A 158 3.24 11.90 -6.24
C GLY A 158 2.83 10.59 -6.93
N GLN A 159 2.84 9.47 -6.21
CA GLN A 159 2.55 8.14 -6.74
C GLN A 159 1.22 7.61 -6.21
N THR A 160 0.58 6.76 -7.02
CA THR A 160 -0.42 5.82 -6.55
C THR A 160 0.23 4.45 -6.37
N TYR A 161 0.12 3.89 -5.17
CA TYR A 161 0.55 2.54 -4.83
C TYR A 161 -0.61 1.59 -5.04
N VAL A 162 -0.40 0.54 -5.83
CA VAL A 162 -1.37 -0.52 -6.10
C VAL A 162 -0.94 -1.75 -5.31
N ALA A 163 -1.71 -2.12 -4.29
CA ALA A 163 -1.45 -3.28 -3.44
C ALA A 163 -2.43 -4.40 -3.82
N VAL A 164 -1.93 -5.51 -4.37
CA VAL A 164 -2.75 -6.67 -4.78
C VAL A 164 -2.63 -7.77 -3.73
N ALA A 165 -3.74 -8.08 -3.07
CA ALA A 165 -3.82 -9.12 -2.04
C ALA A 165 -3.44 -10.50 -2.58
N GLY A 166 -2.67 -11.24 -1.79
CA GLY A 166 -2.15 -12.56 -2.15
C GLY A 166 -1.27 -13.15 -1.06
N THR A 167 -0.59 -14.26 -1.35
CA THR A 167 0.39 -14.87 -0.45
C THR A 167 1.65 -15.24 -1.23
N PRO A 168 2.67 -14.35 -1.29
CA PRO A 168 2.69 -13.00 -0.71
C PRO A 168 1.79 -12.02 -1.49
N GLY A 169 1.38 -10.92 -0.85
CA GLY A 169 0.78 -9.78 -1.56
C GLY A 169 1.84 -9.08 -2.41
N THR A 170 1.44 -8.53 -3.56
CA THR A 170 2.33 -7.84 -4.50
C THR A 170 1.98 -6.37 -4.64
N TRP A 171 2.93 -5.54 -5.04
CA TRP A 171 2.68 -4.13 -5.24
C TRP A 171 3.46 -3.51 -6.39
N THR A 172 2.88 -2.44 -6.93
CA THR A 172 3.51 -1.51 -7.89
C THR A 172 3.18 -0.08 -7.50
N SER A 173 3.91 0.89 -8.07
CA SER A 173 3.59 2.31 -7.97
C SER A 173 3.52 2.95 -9.35
N VAL A 174 2.55 3.83 -9.56
CA VAL A 174 2.33 4.53 -10.83
C VAL A 174 2.26 6.03 -10.58
N ALA A 175 2.94 6.82 -11.41
CA ALA A 175 3.02 8.28 -11.29
C ALA A 175 1.74 8.96 -11.80
N VAL A 176 0.60 8.59 -11.20
CA VAL A 176 -0.73 9.13 -11.50
C VAL A 176 -1.28 9.71 -10.21
N ALA A 177 -1.55 11.02 -10.25
CA ALA A 177 -2.25 11.71 -9.19
C ALA A 177 -3.73 11.31 -9.16
N PHE A 178 -4.38 11.43 -7.99
CA PHE A 178 -5.78 11.03 -7.86
C PHE A 178 -6.78 11.92 -8.61
N ARG A 179 -6.42 13.17 -8.97
CA ARG A 179 -7.36 14.21 -9.46
C ARG A 179 -8.35 13.76 -10.52
#